data_AF-A0A3C1IY13-F1
#
_entry.id   AF-A0A3C1IY13-F1
#
_cell.length_a   1.000
_cell.length_b   1.000
_cell.length_c   1.000
_cell.angle_alpha   90.00
_cell.angle_beta   90.00
_cell.angle_gamma   90.00
#
_symmetry.space_group_name_H-M   'P 1'
#
loop_
_entity.id
_entity.type
_entity.pdbx_description
1 polymer ?
#
loop_
_entity_poly.entity_id
_entity_poly.type
_entity_poly.pdbx_seq_one_letter_code
_entity_poly.pdbx_strand_id
1 'polypeptide(L)'
;MKINFPKDKDFVNSYLHYLLTTPDSFSESSSKAITAVLPSFIEEYWKTNNKETFFKEQMNLYWKQNDFSFYSDNLQNEWLKYEKDIIATLENIFDTKLTEDINIYVYNLHWYPRFLDTQGMIVSNSDPIYFSISTIIHEITHFFYFKKWNELFPNDINTYNEAPHVLWHLSEIIAPIVNGDAAIKHIFPDTNSKSLYAYNRFDKSGDISIQGYFEKLYYKSNGNIEKFLKDAKKIAIENEDILKKAY
;
A
#
# COMPACT_ATOMS: atom_id res chain seq x y z
N MET A 1 -8.81 15.48 -7.96
CA MET A 1 -8.06 14.79 -6.90
C MET A 1 -7.02 15.72 -6.31
N LYS A 2 -6.97 15.73 -4.98
CA LYS A 2 -5.90 16.25 -4.14
C LYS A 2 -5.49 15.17 -3.14
N ILE A 3 -4.27 15.28 -2.62
CA ILE A 3 -3.83 14.44 -1.50
C ILE A 3 -3.87 15.25 -0.21
N ASN A 4 -4.59 14.73 0.77
CA ASN A 4 -4.80 15.36 2.06
C ASN A 4 -4.06 14.59 3.15
N PHE A 5 -3.63 15.32 4.19
CA PHE A 5 -2.96 14.76 5.37
C PHE A 5 -3.81 15.02 6.62
N PRO A 6 -5.00 14.42 6.75
CA PRO A 6 -5.90 14.69 7.86
C PRO A 6 -5.28 14.24 9.19
N LYS A 7 -5.42 15.08 10.22
CA LYS A 7 -5.03 14.77 11.61
C LYS A 7 -6.19 14.07 12.33
N ASP A 8 -6.67 12.97 11.74
CA ASP A 8 -7.87 12.26 12.18
C ASP A 8 -7.52 11.09 13.11
N LYS A 9 -7.57 11.35 14.42
CA LYS A 9 -7.28 10.35 15.46
C LYS A 9 -8.37 9.28 15.54
N ASP A 10 -9.61 9.61 15.19
CA ASP A 10 -10.74 8.70 15.31
C ASP A 10 -10.70 7.62 14.22
N PHE A 11 -10.33 8.00 12.99
CA PHE A 11 -10.04 7.05 11.93
C PHE A 11 -8.97 6.05 12.34
N VAL A 12 -7.82 6.55 12.80
CA VAL A 12 -6.68 5.72 13.20
C VAL A 12 -7.04 4.78 14.36
N ASN A 13 -7.75 5.28 15.38
CA ASN A 13 -8.24 4.47 16.49
C ASN A 13 -9.18 3.35 16.00
N SER A 14 -10.10 3.69 15.09
CA SER A 14 -11.04 2.72 14.53
C SER A 14 -10.32 1.64 13.74
N TYR A 15 -9.29 2.01 12.97
CA TYR A 15 -8.49 1.06 12.20
C TYR A 15 -7.65 0.13 13.09
N LEU A 16 -7.02 0.65 14.14
CA LEU A 16 -6.31 -0.20 15.11
C LEU A 16 -7.25 -1.16 15.82
N HIS A 17 -8.44 -0.69 16.20
CA HIS A 17 -9.44 -1.55 16.80
C HIS A 17 -9.89 -2.65 15.83
N TYR A 18 -10.04 -2.32 14.55
CA TYR A 18 -10.32 -3.30 13.50
C TYR A 18 -9.22 -4.36 13.41
N LEU A 19 -7.94 -3.97 13.35
CA LEU A 19 -6.79 -4.88 13.31
C LEU A 19 -6.72 -5.84 14.50
N LEU A 20 -7.17 -5.39 15.69
CA LEU A 20 -7.17 -6.22 16.90
C LEU A 20 -8.33 -7.21 16.96
N THR A 21 -9.48 -6.85 16.38
CA THR A 21 -10.74 -7.56 16.60
C THR A 21 -11.19 -8.39 15.40
N THR A 22 -10.62 -8.13 14.23
CA THR A 22 -11.02 -8.80 12.98
C THR A 22 -9.90 -9.72 12.52
N PRO A 23 -10.12 -11.04 12.54
CA PRO A 23 -9.22 -11.98 11.92
C PRO A 23 -9.14 -11.72 10.42
N ASP A 24 -7.94 -11.47 9.92
CA ASP A 24 -7.62 -11.27 8.51
C ASP A 24 -6.38 -12.09 8.13
N SER A 25 -6.02 -12.06 6.84
CA SER A 25 -4.82 -12.77 6.34
C SER A 25 -3.50 -12.25 6.92
N PHE A 26 -3.52 -11.13 7.66
CA PHE A 26 -2.34 -10.45 8.18
C PHE A 26 -2.32 -10.33 9.71
N SER A 27 -3.19 -11.05 10.43
CA SER A 27 -3.41 -10.81 11.86
C SER A 27 -2.16 -11.00 12.72
N GLU A 28 -1.26 -11.90 12.31
CA GLU A 28 0.04 -12.07 12.98
C GLU A 28 0.96 -10.86 12.75
N SER A 29 1.03 -10.37 11.51
CA SER A 29 1.85 -9.21 11.14
C SER A 29 1.33 -7.93 11.76
N SER A 30 0.01 -7.71 11.74
CA SER A 30 -0.63 -6.55 12.38
C SER A 30 -0.45 -6.60 13.90
N SER A 31 -0.58 -7.77 14.53
CA SER A 31 -0.30 -7.94 15.96
C SER A 31 1.16 -7.63 16.32
N LYS A 32 2.11 -8.07 15.49
CA LYS A 32 3.53 -7.72 15.66
C LYS A 32 3.77 -6.22 15.55
N ALA A 33 3.18 -5.58 14.54
CA ALA A 33 3.30 -4.14 14.33
C ALA A 33 2.72 -3.34 15.52
N ILE A 34 1.53 -3.72 16.00
CA ILE A 34 0.91 -3.07 17.17
C ILE A 34 1.77 -3.28 18.43
N THR A 35 2.28 -4.49 18.66
CA THR A 35 3.13 -4.79 19.82
C THR A 35 4.43 -3.98 19.83
N ALA A 36 4.99 -3.70 18.65
CA ALA A 36 6.21 -2.89 18.54
C ALA A 36 6.01 -1.44 19.02
N VAL A 37 4.78 -0.91 18.87
CA VAL A 37 4.44 0.48 19.18
C VAL A 37 3.85 0.61 20.58
N LEU A 38 3.06 -0.39 20.98
CA LEU A 38 2.39 -0.48 22.28
C LEU A 38 2.79 -1.79 22.96
N PRO A 39 3.97 -1.85 23.60
CA PRO A 39 4.42 -3.06 24.30
C PRO A 39 3.42 -3.47 25.38
N SER A 40 3.16 -4.78 25.50
CA SER A 40 2.20 -5.38 26.46
C SER A 40 0.72 -5.07 26.21
N PHE A 41 0.38 -4.12 25.33
CA PHE A 41 -1.00 -3.72 25.06
C PHE A 41 -1.87 -4.89 24.58
N ILE A 42 -1.37 -5.70 23.64
CA ILE A 42 -2.13 -6.86 23.12
C ILE A 42 -2.42 -7.85 24.24
N GLU A 43 -1.42 -8.18 25.05
CA GLU A 43 -1.57 -9.13 26.15
C GLU A 43 -2.58 -8.62 27.19
N GLU A 44 -2.50 -7.35 27.56
CA GLU A 44 -3.44 -6.72 28.50
C GLU A 44 -4.85 -6.58 27.94
N TYR A 45 -4.98 -6.22 26.66
CA TYR A 45 -6.25 -6.13 25.94
C TYR A 45 -7.01 -7.48 25.98
N TRP A 46 -6.30 -8.59 25.83
CA TRP A 46 -6.92 -9.91 25.89
C TRP A 46 -7.22 -10.40 27.32
N LYS A 47 -6.49 -9.90 28.34
CA LYS A 47 -6.75 -10.20 29.76
C LYS A 47 -7.89 -9.39 30.37
N THR A 48 -8.22 -8.22 29.82
CA THR A 48 -9.28 -7.37 30.39
C THR A 48 -10.69 -7.88 30.08
N ASN A 49 -11.58 -7.70 31.07
CA ASN A 49 -13.01 -7.99 30.94
C ASN A 49 -13.77 -6.89 30.18
N ASN A 50 -13.23 -5.67 30.12
CA ASN A 50 -13.84 -4.54 29.42
C ASN A 50 -12.88 -3.98 28.36
N LYS A 51 -12.87 -4.63 27.19
CA LYS A 51 -11.98 -4.35 26.07
C LYS A 51 -12.17 -2.95 25.49
N GLU A 52 -13.42 -2.50 25.36
CA GLU A 52 -13.73 -1.20 24.76
C GLU A 52 -13.23 -0.05 25.65
N THR A 53 -13.50 -0.10 26.96
CA THR A 53 -13.00 0.90 27.90
C THR A 53 -11.48 0.90 27.95
N PHE A 54 -10.85 -0.29 28.06
CA PHE A 54 -9.39 -0.40 28.04
C PHE A 54 -8.79 0.19 26.76
N PHE A 55 -9.32 -0.15 25.59
CA PHE A 55 -8.85 0.39 24.30
C PHE A 55 -8.92 1.92 24.27
N LYS A 56 -10.06 2.50 24.66
CA LYS A 56 -10.24 3.96 24.67
C LYS A 56 -9.27 4.65 25.63
N GLU A 57 -9.06 4.09 26.82
CA GLU A 57 -8.11 4.64 27.79
C GLU A 57 -6.67 4.60 27.28
N GLN A 58 -6.25 3.48 26.68
CA GLN A 58 -4.91 3.33 26.12
C GLN A 58 -4.68 4.26 24.92
N MET A 59 -5.64 4.38 24.00
CA MET A 59 -5.53 5.32 22.88
C MET A 59 -5.48 6.77 23.37
N ASN A 60 -6.28 7.13 24.38
CA ASN A 60 -6.24 8.47 24.98
C ASN A 60 -4.87 8.79 25.60
N LEU A 61 -4.25 7.83 26.29
CA LEU A 61 -2.90 7.98 26.83
C LEU A 61 -1.87 8.12 25.70
N TYR A 62 -1.94 7.25 24.69
CA TYR A 62 -1.06 7.26 23.54
C TYR A 62 -1.10 8.62 22.83
N TRP A 63 -2.28 9.16 22.52
CA TRP A 63 -2.43 10.46 21.83
C TRP A 63 -2.08 11.68 22.69
N LYS A 64 -1.97 11.52 24.01
CA LYS A 64 -1.43 12.57 24.91
C LYS A 64 0.09 12.59 24.91
N GLN A 65 0.72 11.41 24.71
CA GLN A 65 2.16 11.24 24.73
C GLN A 65 2.80 11.43 23.35
N ASN A 66 2.00 11.34 22.28
CA ASN A 66 2.45 11.40 20.91
C ASN A 66 1.73 12.51 20.13
N ASP A 67 2.51 13.41 19.55
CA ASP A 67 2.04 14.41 18.59
C ASP A 67 2.75 14.22 17.25
N PHE A 68 2.00 13.81 16.24
CA PHE A 68 2.50 13.57 14.89
C PHE A 68 2.31 14.78 13.96
N SER A 69 1.82 15.90 14.49
CA SER A 69 1.52 17.10 13.68
C SER A 69 2.74 17.61 12.95
N PHE A 70 3.89 17.72 13.64
CA PHE A 70 5.13 18.19 13.02
C PHE A 70 5.58 17.29 11.86
N TYR A 71 5.53 15.97 12.06
CA TYR A 71 5.88 15.01 11.02
C TYR A 71 4.91 15.11 9.83
N SER A 72 3.61 15.12 10.10
CA SER A 72 2.56 15.21 9.09
C SER A 72 2.69 16.48 8.25
N ASP A 73 2.91 17.63 8.90
CA ASP A 73 3.07 18.91 8.22
C ASP A 73 4.34 18.93 7.36
N ASN A 74 5.44 18.36 7.86
CA ASN A 74 6.69 18.25 7.09
C ASN A 74 6.55 17.31 5.89
N LEU A 75 5.90 16.15 6.08
CA LEU A 75 5.64 15.19 5.02
C LEU A 75 4.73 15.78 3.94
N GLN A 76 3.66 16.47 4.33
CA GLN A 76 2.78 17.17 3.40
C GLN A 76 3.55 18.21 2.58
N ASN A 77 4.35 19.05 3.24
CA ASN A 77 5.16 20.06 2.57
C ASN A 77 6.18 19.46 1.59
N GLU A 78 6.78 18.32 1.94
CA GLU A 78 7.68 17.60 1.05
C GLU A 78 6.93 16.98 -0.14
N TRP A 79 5.78 16.34 0.11
CA TRP A 79 4.93 15.74 -0.92
C TRP A 79 4.47 16.75 -1.97
N LEU A 80 4.06 17.94 -1.55
CA LEU A 80 3.58 19.00 -2.44
C LEU A 80 4.59 19.41 -3.52
N LYS A 81 5.89 19.14 -3.32
CA LYS A 81 6.93 19.40 -4.34
C LYS A 81 6.82 18.48 -5.54
N TYR A 82 6.30 17.26 -5.35
CA TYR A 82 6.27 16.20 -6.36
C TYR A 82 4.84 15.86 -6.81
N GLU A 83 3.82 16.20 -6.00
CA GLU A 83 2.42 15.79 -6.19
C GLU A 83 1.95 15.92 -7.63
N LYS A 84 2.07 17.11 -8.21
CA LYS A 84 1.58 17.38 -9.56
C LYS A 84 2.25 16.48 -10.61
N ASP A 85 3.57 16.35 -10.55
CA ASP A 85 4.34 15.65 -11.58
C ASP A 85 4.21 14.13 -11.43
N ILE A 86 4.18 13.62 -10.20
CA ILE A 86 3.91 12.21 -9.93
C ILE A 86 2.51 11.82 -10.39
N ILE A 87 1.47 12.59 -10.00
CA ILE A 87 0.10 12.30 -10.40
C ILE A 87 -0.04 12.34 -11.92
N ALA A 88 0.48 13.37 -12.59
CA ALA A 88 0.43 13.45 -14.05
C ALA A 88 1.18 12.27 -14.72
N THR A 89 2.29 11.84 -14.14
CA THR A 89 3.06 10.69 -14.66
C THR A 89 2.29 9.38 -14.48
N LEU A 90 1.65 9.17 -13.32
CA LEU A 90 0.82 7.99 -13.10
C LEU A 90 -0.42 7.98 -13.99
N GLU A 91 -1.07 9.14 -14.19
CA GLU A 91 -2.17 9.30 -15.15
C GLU A 91 -1.74 8.87 -16.57
N ASN A 92 -0.54 9.29 -17.00
CA ASN A 92 0.01 8.93 -18.30
C ASN A 92 0.38 7.45 -18.40
N ILE A 93 1.00 6.87 -17.36
CA ILE A 93 1.40 5.46 -17.34
C ILE A 93 0.17 4.56 -17.40
N PHE A 94 -0.86 4.85 -16.60
CA PHE A 94 -2.06 4.02 -16.52
C PHE A 94 -3.13 4.36 -17.53
N ASP A 95 -3.00 5.48 -18.26
CA ASP A 95 -4.01 5.99 -19.19
C ASP A 95 -5.40 6.02 -18.53
N THR A 96 -5.44 6.57 -17.31
CA THR A 96 -6.66 6.81 -16.52
C THR A 96 -6.43 7.95 -15.54
N LYS A 97 -7.50 8.51 -14.98
CA LYS A 97 -7.45 9.63 -14.03
C LYS A 97 -8.17 9.31 -12.76
N LEU A 98 -7.56 9.54 -11.61
CA LEU A 98 -8.28 9.48 -10.33
C LEU A 98 -9.09 10.77 -10.14
N THR A 99 -10.36 10.62 -9.76
CA THR A 99 -11.28 11.75 -9.60
C THR A 99 -11.41 12.16 -8.13
N GLU A 100 -11.41 11.20 -7.23
CA GLU A 100 -11.59 11.42 -5.79
C GLU A 100 -10.27 11.76 -5.11
N ASP A 101 -10.37 12.45 -3.99
CA ASP A 101 -9.22 12.84 -3.19
C ASP A 101 -8.68 11.64 -2.39
N ILE A 102 -7.39 11.67 -2.10
CA ILE A 102 -6.72 10.61 -1.33
C ILE A 102 -6.35 11.14 0.05
N ASN A 103 -6.68 10.40 1.10
CA ASN A 103 -6.30 10.74 2.46
C ASN A 103 -5.09 9.91 2.92
N ILE A 104 -4.05 10.58 3.40
CA ILE A 104 -2.87 9.97 3.99
C ILE A 104 -2.89 10.22 5.48
N TYR A 105 -3.13 9.17 6.25
CA TYR A 105 -3.15 9.21 7.70
C TYR A 105 -1.73 8.92 8.22
N VAL A 106 -1.23 9.79 9.08
CA VAL A 106 0.08 9.62 9.72
C VAL A 106 -0.13 8.96 11.08
N TYR A 107 0.55 7.84 11.30
CA TYR A 107 0.50 7.13 12.57
C TYR A 107 1.87 6.53 12.92
N ASN A 108 2.09 6.05 14.14
CA ASN A 108 3.30 5.29 14.48
C ASN A 108 3.01 3.81 14.34
N LEU A 109 2.88 3.30 13.11
CA LEU A 109 2.74 1.87 12.88
C LEU A 109 3.45 1.55 11.58
N HIS A 110 4.45 0.67 11.65
CA HIS A 110 5.13 0.14 10.46
C HIS A 110 4.26 -0.91 9.77
N TRP A 111 3.08 -0.46 9.33
CA TRP A 111 2.07 -1.19 8.60
C TRP A 111 1.41 -0.16 7.68
N TYR A 112 1.45 -0.40 6.37
CA TYR A 112 1.13 0.59 5.35
C TYR A 112 -0.09 0.17 4.51
N PRO A 113 -1.26 -0.04 5.13
CA PRO A 113 -2.47 -0.42 4.43
C PRO A 113 -2.95 0.72 3.53
N ARG A 114 -3.59 0.33 2.43
CA ARG A 114 -4.46 1.17 1.62
C ARG A 114 -5.91 0.73 1.77
N PHE A 115 -6.82 1.67 1.57
CA PHE A 115 -8.25 1.48 1.68
C PHE A 115 -8.88 1.90 0.35
N LEU A 116 -9.20 0.92 -0.51
CA LEU A 116 -9.73 1.20 -1.85
C LEU A 116 -11.09 1.91 -1.78
N ASP A 117 -11.95 1.52 -0.85
CA ASP A 117 -13.31 2.06 -0.71
C ASP A 117 -13.35 3.53 -0.24
N THR A 118 -12.34 3.95 0.53
CA THR A 118 -12.29 5.32 1.10
C THR A 118 -11.17 6.16 0.50
N GLN A 119 -10.47 5.65 -0.51
CA GLN A 119 -9.25 6.23 -1.09
C GLN A 119 -8.27 6.74 0.00
N GLY A 120 -7.94 5.87 0.95
CA GLY A 120 -7.09 6.23 2.09
C GLY A 120 -5.84 5.36 2.19
N MET A 121 -4.82 5.83 2.89
CA MET A 121 -3.66 5.01 3.27
C MET A 121 -3.03 5.48 4.57
N ILE A 122 -2.20 4.63 5.17
CA ILE A 122 -1.44 4.96 6.37
C ILE A 122 0.07 4.99 6.07
N VAL A 123 0.76 5.97 6.64
CA VAL A 123 2.23 6.05 6.66
C VAL A 123 2.74 6.16 8.09
N SER A 124 3.94 5.61 8.33
CA SER A 124 4.56 5.66 9.65
C SER A 124 5.30 6.98 9.88
N ASN A 125 5.13 7.59 11.05
CA ASN A 125 5.88 8.79 11.45
C ASN A 125 7.29 8.50 11.98
N SER A 126 7.61 7.22 12.16
CA SER A 126 8.95 6.73 12.52
C SER A 126 9.88 6.59 11.31
N ASP A 127 9.33 6.66 10.10
CA ASP A 127 10.11 6.57 8.87
C ASP A 127 10.80 7.91 8.55
N PRO A 128 11.95 7.88 7.85
CA PRO A 128 12.45 9.07 7.20
C PRO A 128 11.46 9.59 6.15
N ILE A 129 11.34 10.91 6.02
CA ILE A 129 10.40 11.55 5.07
C ILE A 129 10.53 10.99 3.64
N TYR A 130 11.76 10.82 3.13
CA TYR A 130 11.97 10.28 1.77
C TYR A 130 11.38 8.87 1.61
N PHE A 131 11.43 8.05 2.65
CA PHE A 131 10.87 6.70 2.64
C PHE A 131 9.34 6.75 2.66
N SER A 132 8.75 7.66 3.44
CA SER A 132 7.30 7.89 3.38
C SER A 132 6.86 8.41 2.02
N ILE A 133 7.60 9.32 1.37
CA ILE A 133 7.29 9.76 0.00
C ILE A 133 7.32 8.57 -0.97
N SER A 134 8.35 7.73 -0.90
CA SER A 134 8.39 6.50 -1.70
C SER A 134 7.19 5.59 -1.43
N THR A 135 6.77 5.46 -0.18
CA THR A 135 5.61 4.64 0.22
C THR A 135 4.32 5.23 -0.33
N ILE A 136 4.16 6.56 -0.26
CA ILE A 136 3.01 7.25 -0.83
C ILE A 136 2.92 7.01 -2.34
N ILE A 137 4.04 7.09 -3.07
CA ILE A 137 4.07 6.80 -4.52
C ILE A 137 3.64 5.35 -4.79
N HIS A 138 4.14 4.40 -3.99
CA HIS A 138 3.74 2.99 -4.09
C HIS A 138 2.22 2.82 -3.88
N GLU A 139 1.68 3.37 -2.79
CA GLU A 139 0.27 3.17 -2.46
C GLU A 139 -0.67 3.92 -3.41
N ILE A 140 -0.28 5.10 -3.93
CA ILE A 140 -1.06 5.81 -4.96
C ILE A 140 -1.09 5.01 -6.26
N THR A 141 0.03 4.37 -6.61
CA THR A 141 0.11 3.51 -7.79
C THR A 141 -0.94 2.40 -7.76
N HIS A 142 -1.24 1.84 -6.58
CA HIS A 142 -2.33 0.87 -6.44
C HIS A 142 -3.70 1.44 -6.81
N PHE A 143 -4.03 2.67 -6.41
CA PHE A 143 -5.31 3.28 -6.79
C PHE A 143 -5.45 3.44 -8.30
N PHE A 144 -4.39 3.89 -8.99
CA PHE A 144 -4.37 3.95 -10.45
C PHE A 144 -4.48 2.57 -11.09
N TYR A 145 -3.75 1.58 -10.56
CA TYR A 145 -3.82 0.20 -11.00
C TYR A 145 -5.24 -0.34 -10.90
N PHE A 146 -5.90 -0.24 -9.74
CA PHE A 146 -7.23 -0.79 -9.55
C PHE A 146 -8.29 -0.04 -10.35
N LYS A 147 -8.14 1.29 -10.52
CA LYS A 147 -9.02 2.04 -11.43
C LYS A 147 -8.91 1.52 -12.86
N LYS A 148 -7.69 1.46 -13.40
CA LYS A 148 -7.48 0.95 -14.77
C LYS A 148 -7.89 -0.51 -14.91
N TRP A 149 -7.67 -1.31 -13.87
CA TRP A 149 -8.08 -2.71 -13.83
C TRP A 149 -9.60 -2.85 -13.99
N ASN A 150 -10.37 -2.10 -13.21
CA ASN A 150 -11.83 -2.13 -13.26
C ASN A 150 -12.38 -1.62 -14.61
N GLU A 151 -11.70 -0.67 -15.26
CA GLU A 151 -12.05 -0.22 -16.61
C GLU A 151 -11.82 -1.34 -17.66
N LEU A 152 -10.74 -2.11 -17.53
CA LEU A 152 -10.39 -3.19 -18.46
C LEU A 152 -11.16 -4.48 -18.22
N PHE A 153 -11.52 -4.75 -16.96
CA PHE A 153 -12.15 -5.99 -16.52
C PHE A 153 -13.40 -5.71 -15.67
N PRO A 154 -14.45 -5.08 -16.24
CA PRO A 154 -15.63 -4.65 -15.48
C PRO A 154 -16.45 -5.79 -14.86
N ASN A 155 -16.19 -7.04 -15.26
CA ASN A 155 -16.84 -8.24 -14.73
C ASN A 155 -16.04 -8.91 -13.60
N ASP A 156 -14.82 -8.45 -13.30
CA ASP A 156 -14.08 -8.93 -12.14
C ASP A 156 -14.75 -8.41 -10.86
N ILE A 157 -14.86 -9.26 -9.84
CA ILE A 157 -15.51 -8.90 -8.58
C ILE A 157 -14.52 -8.11 -7.72
N ASN A 158 -14.94 -6.99 -7.13
CA ASN A 158 -14.08 -6.14 -6.29
C ASN A 158 -13.36 -6.90 -5.15
N THR A 159 -13.95 -7.98 -4.62
CA THR A 159 -13.28 -8.85 -3.61
C THR A 159 -11.98 -9.48 -4.10
N TYR A 160 -11.74 -9.51 -5.41
CA TYR A 160 -10.47 -9.96 -6.00
C TYR A 160 -9.33 -8.96 -5.85
N ASN A 161 -9.66 -7.72 -5.48
CA ASN A 161 -8.70 -6.65 -5.21
C ASN A 161 -8.23 -6.64 -3.75
N GLU A 162 -8.67 -7.59 -2.94
CA GLU A 162 -8.26 -7.76 -1.55
C GLU A 162 -7.39 -9.00 -1.38
N ALA A 163 -6.49 -8.98 -0.40
CA ALA A 163 -5.69 -10.14 -0.05
C ALA A 163 -6.58 -11.30 0.46
N PRO A 164 -6.23 -12.57 0.20
CA PRO A 164 -5.03 -13.05 -0.49
C PRO A 164 -5.28 -13.39 -1.96
N HIS A 165 -6.17 -12.66 -2.65
CA HIS A 165 -6.49 -12.99 -4.03
C HIS A 165 -5.29 -12.72 -4.96
N VAL A 166 -5.16 -13.51 -6.04
CA VAL A 166 -4.00 -13.42 -6.95
C VAL A 166 -3.86 -12.06 -7.63
N LEU A 167 -4.97 -11.35 -7.86
CA LEU A 167 -4.95 -10.01 -8.45
C LEU A 167 -4.48 -8.95 -7.46
N TRP A 168 -4.71 -9.13 -6.17
CA TRP A 168 -4.09 -8.31 -5.13
C TRP A 168 -2.57 -8.54 -5.10
N HIS A 169 -2.11 -9.79 -5.11
CA HIS A 169 -0.69 -10.12 -5.22
C HIS A 169 -0.04 -9.53 -6.49
N LEU A 170 -0.76 -9.52 -7.60
CA LEU A 170 -0.31 -8.89 -8.84
C LEU A 170 -0.11 -7.37 -8.67
N SER A 171 -1.00 -6.70 -7.94
CA SER A 171 -0.84 -5.26 -7.64
C SER A 171 0.45 -4.99 -6.87
N GLU A 172 0.81 -5.83 -5.89
CA GLU A 172 2.04 -5.72 -5.08
C GLU A 172 3.33 -5.96 -5.87
N ILE A 173 3.22 -6.63 -7.03
CA ILE A 173 4.32 -6.79 -7.99
C ILE A 173 4.42 -5.57 -8.90
N ILE A 174 3.28 -5.08 -9.39
CA ILE A 174 3.22 -4.00 -10.39
C ILE A 174 3.61 -2.66 -9.77
N ALA A 175 3.19 -2.34 -8.55
CA ALA A 175 3.50 -1.06 -7.94
C ALA A 175 5.03 -0.79 -7.86
N PRO A 176 5.88 -1.72 -7.41
CA PRO A 176 7.33 -1.53 -7.44
C PRO A 176 7.95 -1.46 -8.85
N ILE A 177 7.34 -2.11 -9.85
CA ILE A 177 7.77 -1.99 -11.26
C ILE A 177 7.52 -0.56 -11.75
N VAL A 178 6.31 -0.02 -11.51
CA VAL A 178 5.97 1.34 -11.91
C VAL A 178 6.78 2.38 -11.13
N ASN A 179 7.03 2.15 -9.83
CA ASN A 179 7.95 2.98 -9.05
C ASN A 179 9.37 3.00 -9.63
N GLY A 180 9.77 1.92 -10.31
CA GLY A 180 11.02 1.78 -11.03
C GLY A 180 11.01 2.38 -12.44
N ASP A 181 9.86 2.84 -12.95
CA ASP A 181 9.76 3.47 -14.26
C ASP A 181 10.64 4.73 -14.33
N ALA A 182 11.29 4.92 -15.47
CA ALA A 182 12.23 6.02 -15.66
C ALA A 182 11.58 7.40 -15.46
N ALA A 183 10.30 7.57 -15.82
CA ALA A 183 9.58 8.82 -15.62
C ALA A 183 9.33 9.11 -14.13
N ILE A 184 8.97 8.09 -13.34
CA ILE A 184 8.81 8.21 -11.89
C ILE A 184 10.15 8.47 -11.22
N LYS A 185 11.18 7.69 -11.56
CA LYS A 185 12.55 7.83 -11.05
C LYS A 185 13.18 9.18 -11.39
N HIS A 186 12.79 9.81 -12.50
CA HIS A 186 13.25 11.14 -12.84
C HIS A 186 12.73 12.20 -11.86
N ILE A 187 11.49 12.05 -11.39
CA ILE A 187 10.86 12.98 -10.43
C ILE A 187 11.34 12.69 -9.00
N PHE A 188 11.37 11.41 -8.62
CA PHE A 188 11.80 10.97 -7.29
C PHE A 188 12.73 9.75 -7.37
N PRO A 189 14.06 9.94 -7.40
CA PRO A 189 15.03 8.86 -7.59
C PRO A 189 15.02 7.79 -6.48
N ASP A 190 14.59 8.16 -5.28
CA ASP A 190 14.64 7.31 -4.07
C ASP A 190 13.42 6.38 -3.93
N THR A 191 12.58 6.24 -4.96
CA THR A 191 11.48 5.26 -4.91
C THR A 191 11.99 3.85 -4.64
N ASN A 192 11.29 3.10 -3.79
CA ASN A 192 11.50 1.69 -3.64
C ASN A 192 10.90 0.95 -4.85
N SER A 193 11.78 0.35 -5.65
CA SER A 193 11.42 -0.46 -6.82
C SER A 193 11.52 -1.96 -6.56
N LYS A 194 11.69 -2.41 -5.31
CA LYS A 194 11.75 -3.84 -4.95
C LYS A 194 10.56 -4.23 -4.07
N SER A 195 9.76 -5.16 -4.59
CA SER A 195 8.73 -5.89 -3.84
C SER A 195 9.33 -7.08 -3.06
N LEU A 196 8.54 -7.70 -2.18
CA LEU A 196 8.87 -9.01 -1.61
C LEU A 196 9.09 -10.07 -2.72
N TYR A 197 8.33 -9.97 -3.81
CA TYR A 197 8.44 -10.83 -5.00
C TYR A 197 9.74 -10.68 -5.80
N ALA A 198 10.56 -9.67 -5.51
CA ALA A 198 11.92 -9.57 -6.07
C ALA A 198 12.81 -10.75 -5.62
N TYR A 199 12.47 -11.38 -4.50
CA TYR A 199 13.27 -12.43 -3.87
C TYR A 199 12.75 -13.86 -4.15
N ASN A 200 11.54 -14.01 -4.67
CA ASN A 200 10.96 -15.30 -5.07
C ASN A 200 11.20 -15.56 -6.57
N ARG A 201 11.41 -16.83 -6.94
CA ARG A 201 11.67 -17.24 -8.34
C ARG A 201 10.39 -17.59 -9.07
N PHE A 202 10.32 -17.19 -10.35
CA PHE A 202 9.15 -17.41 -11.20
C PHE A 202 9.20 -18.76 -11.93
N ASP A 203 10.38 -19.17 -12.39
CA ASP A 203 10.54 -20.41 -13.15
C ASP A 203 11.18 -21.52 -12.31
N LYS A 204 11.03 -22.76 -12.80
CA LYS A 204 11.64 -23.94 -12.19
C LYS A 204 13.17 -23.98 -12.35
N SER A 205 13.71 -23.16 -13.26
CA SER A 205 15.15 -23.05 -13.53
C SER A 205 15.87 -22.17 -12.49
N GLY A 206 15.16 -21.20 -11.90
CA GLY A 206 15.67 -20.30 -10.87
C GLY A 206 16.30 -19.01 -11.41
N ASP A 207 16.22 -18.77 -12.73
CA ASP A 207 16.97 -17.70 -13.41
C ASP A 207 16.31 -16.32 -13.33
N ILE A 208 15.01 -16.25 -13.04
CA ILE A 208 14.29 -14.97 -12.96
C ILE A 208 13.38 -14.88 -11.74
N SER A 209 13.38 -13.71 -11.09
CA SER A 209 12.42 -13.43 -10.01
C SER A 209 11.01 -13.19 -10.57
N ILE A 210 9.99 -13.37 -9.72
CA ILE A 210 8.60 -13.06 -10.08
C ILE A 210 8.51 -11.62 -10.55
N GLN A 211 9.03 -10.67 -9.76
CA GLN A 211 9.05 -9.26 -10.17
C GLN A 211 9.80 -9.05 -11.49
N GLY A 212 10.99 -9.65 -11.66
CA GLY A 212 11.78 -9.47 -12.88
C GLY A 212 11.08 -10.00 -14.14
N TYR A 213 10.24 -11.03 -14.01
CA TYR A 213 9.42 -11.52 -15.11
C TYR A 213 8.37 -10.48 -15.54
N PHE A 214 7.60 -9.96 -14.58
CA PHE A 214 6.60 -8.92 -14.86
C PHE A 214 7.23 -7.60 -15.31
N GLU A 215 8.42 -7.26 -14.83
CA GLU A 215 9.18 -6.09 -15.28
C GLU A 215 9.58 -6.22 -16.75
N LYS A 216 10.09 -7.39 -17.18
CA LYS A 216 10.36 -7.65 -18.60
C LYS A 216 9.09 -7.56 -19.45
N LEU A 217 7.96 -8.04 -18.93
CA LEU A 217 6.67 -7.94 -19.61
C LEU A 217 6.21 -6.47 -19.74
N TYR A 218 6.38 -5.68 -18.68
CA TYR A 218 6.08 -4.25 -18.65
C TYR A 218 6.86 -3.50 -19.72
N TYR A 219 8.19 -3.64 -19.78
CA TYR A 219 8.98 -2.95 -20.80
C TYR A 219 8.72 -3.46 -22.22
N LYS A 220 8.43 -4.75 -22.40
CA LYS A 220 8.03 -5.31 -23.70
C LYS A 220 6.68 -4.77 -24.19
N SER A 221 5.82 -4.27 -23.30
CA SER A 221 4.56 -3.63 -23.68
C SER A 221 4.77 -2.29 -24.40
N ASN A 222 5.96 -1.70 -24.30
CA ASN A 222 6.34 -0.44 -24.95
C ASN A 222 5.35 0.71 -24.63
N GLY A 223 5.04 0.88 -23.35
CA GLY A 223 4.12 1.92 -22.85
C GLY A 223 2.63 1.60 -23.02
N ASN A 224 2.26 0.43 -23.57
CA ASN A 224 0.87 0.02 -23.66
C ASN A 224 0.42 -0.72 -22.39
N ILE A 225 -0.07 0.05 -21.41
CA ILE A 225 -0.51 -0.49 -20.11
C ILE A 225 -1.65 -1.50 -20.24
N GLU A 226 -2.59 -1.31 -21.17
CA GLU A 226 -3.72 -2.24 -21.32
C GLU A 226 -3.26 -3.62 -21.78
N LYS A 227 -2.34 -3.66 -22.74
CA LYS A 227 -1.72 -4.89 -23.20
C LYS A 227 -0.95 -5.54 -22.06
N PHE A 228 -0.15 -4.76 -21.33
CA PHE A 228 0.57 -5.25 -20.17
C PHE A 228 -0.36 -5.91 -19.14
N LEU A 229 -1.43 -5.23 -18.72
CA LEU A 229 -2.36 -5.74 -17.70
C LEU A 229 -3.11 -6.99 -18.18
N LYS A 230 -3.51 -7.07 -19.47
CA LYS A 230 -4.13 -8.27 -20.05
C LYS A 230 -3.19 -9.47 -20.05
N ASP A 231 -1.93 -9.26 -20.47
CA ASP A 231 -0.91 -10.32 -20.46
C ASP A 231 -0.59 -10.73 -19.02
N ALA A 232 -0.43 -9.76 -18.12
CA ALA A 232 -0.13 -9.96 -16.71
C ALA A 232 -1.23 -10.75 -15.99
N LYS A 233 -2.51 -10.42 -16.23
CA LYS A 233 -3.67 -11.14 -15.69
C LYS A 233 -3.63 -12.62 -16.06
N LYS A 234 -3.43 -12.92 -17.36
CA LYS A 234 -3.37 -14.29 -17.86
C LYS A 234 -2.27 -15.08 -17.15
N ILE A 235 -1.07 -14.51 -17.09
CA ILE A 235 0.09 -15.15 -16.47
C ILE A 235 -0.13 -15.35 -14.97
N ALA A 236 -0.71 -14.38 -14.27
CA ALA A 236 -0.98 -14.46 -12.84
C ALA A 236 -1.97 -15.58 -12.52
N ILE A 237 -3.06 -15.71 -13.29
CA ILE A 237 -4.06 -16.78 -13.12
C ILE A 237 -3.45 -18.16 -13.41
N GLU A 238 -2.68 -18.28 -14.50
CA GLU A 238 -2.02 -19.55 -14.86
C GLU A 238 -0.97 -20.00 -13.83
N ASN A 239 -0.47 -19.08 -12.99
CA ASN A 239 0.61 -19.31 -12.02
C ASN A 239 0.21 -18.90 -10.59
N GLU A 240 -1.09 -18.95 -10.26
CA GLU A 240 -1.63 -18.45 -9.00
C GLU A 240 -0.93 -19.03 -7.76
N ASP A 241 -0.63 -20.34 -7.77
CA ASP A 241 0.09 -21.03 -6.68
C ASP A 241 1.49 -20.47 -6.41
N ILE A 242 2.16 -19.94 -7.44
CA ILE A 242 3.50 -19.36 -7.32
C ILE A 242 3.40 -17.98 -6.68
N LEU A 243 2.43 -17.17 -7.13
CA LEU A 243 2.24 -15.81 -6.64
C LEU A 243 1.73 -15.79 -5.20
N LYS A 244 0.81 -16.69 -4.84
CA LYS A 244 0.27 -16.77 -3.47
C LYS A 244 1.27 -17.26 -2.43
N LYS A 245 2.31 -18.01 -2.82
CA LYS A 245 3.36 -18.51 -1.90
C LYS A 245 4.47 -17.49 -1.62
N ALA A 246 4.53 -16.43 -2.41
CA ALA A 246 5.64 -15.49 -2.38
C ALA A 246 5.43 -14.30 -1.42
N TYR A 247 4.26 -14.21 -0.78
CA TYR A 247 3.88 -13.18 0.18
C TYR A 247 3.48 -13.83 1.51
#